data_AF-A0A8T3PZ08-F1
#
_entry.id   AF-A0A8T3PZ08-F1
#
_cell.length_a   1.000
_cell.length_b   1.000
_cell.length_c   1.000
_cell.angle_alpha   90.00
_cell.angle_beta   90.00
_cell.angle_gamma   90.00
#
_symmetry.space_group_name_H-M   'P 1'
#
loop_
_entity.id
_entity.type
_entity.pdbx_description
1 polymer ?
#
loop_
_entity_poly.entity_id
_entity_poly.type
_entity_poly.pdbx_seq_one_letter_code
_entity_poly.pdbx_strand_id
1 'polypeptide(L)'
;MARVAIVFTGGTISMRQDAAGGGTVPAMGAEELLASVPGLSGIAEVEPIDWGLVPASHLTFTQVLEIGGILAATLTRPEIDGAVVVQGTDVLEETAFGWDLLPLPAKPIVVVGSMRSASQDGYDGPDNLRNAVAAAADPALADAGVIVAMAGELHGADDVRKTHTHAQATFQSPNAGRLGIVADGNVTVLRRRSPVRLPRVPERAALPVPVLTAVLDGDARAGDRLLDPAPAALV
;
A
#
# COMPACT_ATOMS: atom_id res chain seq x y z
N MET A 1 -11.40 21.51 6.33
CA MET A 1 -10.65 20.75 5.30
C MET A 1 -10.13 19.51 5.99
N ALA A 2 -10.17 18.34 5.35
CA ALA A 2 -9.68 17.11 5.97
C ALA A 2 -8.16 17.20 6.18
N ARG A 3 -7.63 16.53 7.21
CA ARG A 3 -6.19 16.38 7.44
C ARG A 3 -5.77 14.93 7.23
N VAL A 4 -4.85 14.71 6.31
CA VAL A 4 -4.40 13.37 5.90
C VAL A 4 -2.92 13.20 6.24
N ALA A 5 -2.61 12.19 7.04
CA ALA A 5 -1.22 11.80 7.28
C ALA A 5 -0.70 10.96 6.12
N ILE A 6 0.55 11.16 5.70
CA ILE A 6 1.16 10.40 4.60
C ILE A 6 2.46 9.78 5.08
N VAL A 7 2.49 8.45 5.20
CA VAL A 7 3.68 7.68 5.58
C VAL A 7 4.46 7.33 4.32
N PHE A 8 5.71 7.79 4.25
CA PHE A 8 6.60 7.50 3.13
C PHE A 8 7.52 6.32 3.48
N THR A 9 7.40 5.24 2.71
CA THR A 9 8.24 4.05 2.87
C THR A 9 9.23 3.86 1.72
N GLY A 10 9.07 4.64 0.64
CA GLY A 10 9.89 4.59 -0.57
C GLY A 10 9.17 3.94 -1.74
N GLY A 11 9.94 3.24 -2.59
CA GLY A 11 9.44 2.57 -3.78
C GLY A 11 9.48 3.42 -5.05
N THR A 12 9.06 2.83 -6.17
CA THR A 12 9.18 3.40 -7.52
C THR A 12 8.64 4.83 -7.66
N ILE A 13 7.59 5.16 -6.90
CA ILE A 13 6.98 6.49 -6.85
C ILE A 13 7.93 7.60 -6.39
N SER A 14 8.94 7.27 -5.59
CA SER A 14 9.98 8.23 -5.17
C SER A 14 11.32 8.00 -5.85
N MET A 15 11.38 7.14 -6.88
CA MET A 15 12.61 6.80 -7.58
C MET A 15 12.82 7.61 -8.87
N ARG A 16 14.09 7.80 -9.24
CA ARG A 16 14.53 8.34 -10.53
C ARG A 16 15.58 7.43 -11.14
N GLN A 17 15.75 7.52 -12.45
CA GLN A 17 16.86 6.85 -13.13
C GLN A 17 18.18 7.46 -12.65
N ASP A 18 19.10 6.59 -12.23
CA ASP A 18 20.46 6.97 -11.91
C ASP A 18 21.15 7.53 -13.16
N ALA A 19 21.73 8.72 -13.01
CA ALA A 19 22.45 9.41 -14.08
C ALA A 19 23.65 8.60 -14.61
N ALA A 20 24.20 7.69 -13.78
CA ALA A 20 25.27 6.77 -14.20
C ALA A 20 24.76 5.49 -14.92
N GLY A 21 23.45 5.35 -15.12
CA GLY A 21 22.84 4.25 -15.89
C GLY A 21 22.59 2.95 -15.10
N GLY A 22 22.74 2.96 -13.77
CA GLY A 22 22.64 1.77 -12.91
C GLY A 22 21.22 1.26 -12.61
N GLY A 23 20.17 1.86 -13.18
CA GLY A 23 18.77 1.56 -12.88
C GLY A 23 18.06 2.69 -12.14
N THR A 24 16.93 2.42 -11.50
CA THR A 24 16.20 3.42 -10.70
C THR A 24 16.63 3.41 -9.24
N VAL A 25 16.94 4.58 -8.68
CA VAL A 25 17.36 4.77 -7.30
C VAL A 25 16.37 5.68 -6.54
N PRO A 26 16.20 5.50 -5.22
CA PRO A 26 15.45 6.46 -4.40
C PRO A 26 16.03 7.86 -4.58
N ALA A 27 15.18 8.84 -4.92
CA ALA A 27 15.65 10.17 -5.29
C ALA A 27 14.79 11.32 -4.76
N MET A 28 13.50 11.09 -4.49
CA MET A 28 12.58 12.12 -4.01
C MET A 28 12.23 11.89 -2.54
N GLY A 29 12.49 12.90 -1.71
CA GLY A 29 11.95 12.95 -0.34
C GLY A 29 10.45 13.27 -0.31
N ALA A 30 9.84 13.22 0.87
CA ALA A 30 8.42 13.52 1.07
C ALA A 30 8.02 14.89 0.49
N GLU A 31 8.76 15.95 0.82
CA GLU A 31 8.45 17.31 0.37
C GLU A 31 8.49 17.45 -1.16
N GLU A 32 9.50 16.85 -1.81
CA GLU A 32 9.65 16.92 -3.27
C GLU A 32 8.52 16.15 -3.99
N LEU A 33 8.17 14.96 -3.49
CA LEU A 33 7.05 14.19 -4.03
C LEU A 33 5.73 14.93 -3.86
N LEU A 34 5.48 15.54 -2.69
CA LEU A 34 4.28 16.33 -2.45
C LEU A 34 4.22 17.58 -3.35
N ALA A 35 5.35 18.28 -3.54
CA ALA A 35 5.43 19.42 -4.44
C ALA A 35 5.17 19.05 -5.91
N SER A 36 5.39 17.79 -6.29
CA SER A 36 5.14 17.28 -7.64
C SER A 36 3.66 17.00 -7.94
N VAL A 37 2.77 17.09 -6.94
CA VAL A 37 1.34 16.72 -7.06
C VAL A 37 0.47 17.98 -7.13
N PRO A 38 -0.04 18.37 -8.32
CA PRO A 38 -0.85 19.58 -8.46
C PRO A 38 -2.17 19.48 -7.70
N GLY A 39 -2.58 20.57 -7.04
CA GLY A 39 -3.90 20.69 -6.43
C GLY A 39 -4.10 19.93 -5.12
N LEU A 40 -3.06 19.29 -4.57
CA LEU A 40 -3.15 18.50 -3.34
C LEU A 40 -3.67 19.31 -2.14
N SER A 41 -3.21 20.55 -2.00
CA SER A 41 -3.65 21.49 -0.96
C SER A 41 -5.11 21.93 -1.07
N GLY A 42 -5.75 21.70 -2.23
CA GLY A 42 -7.19 21.90 -2.41
C GLY A 42 -8.03 20.72 -1.92
N ILE A 43 -7.41 19.55 -1.69
CA ILE A 43 -8.07 18.32 -1.26
C ILE A 43 -7.98 18.16 0.26
N ALA A 44 -6.77 18.25 0.81
CA ALA A 44 -6.51 18.02 2.23
C ALA A 44 -5.29 18.80 2.74
N GLU A 45 -5.26 19.06 4.05
CA GLU A 45 -4.03 19.40 4.76
C GLU A 45 -3.20 18.13 4.94
N VAL A 46 -1.98 18.12 4.43
CA VAL A 46 -1.12 16.92 4.45
C VAL A 46 -0.11 17.00 5.58
N GLU A 47 -0.03 15.92 6.36
CA GLU A 47 1.01 15.72 7.37
C GLU A 47 1.98 14.62 6.92
N PRO A 48 3.19 14.96 6.43
CA PRO A 48 4.16 13.95 6.01
C PRO A 48 4.81 13.27 7.23
N ILE A 49 4.93 11.95 7.15
CA ILE A 49 5.66 11.10 8.10
C ILE A 49 6.73 10.37 7.29
N ASP A 50 7.99 10.79 7.44
CA ASP A 50 9.11 10.13 6.79
C ASP A 50 9.54 8.91 7.63
N TRP A 51 9.16 7.72 7.18
CA TRP A 51 9.57 6.47 7.82
C TRP A 51 10.88 5.95 7.22
N GLY A 52 11.05 6.06 5.91
CA GLY A 52 12.30 5.73 5.24
C GLY A 52 12.16 5.48 3.74
N LEU A 53 13.27 5.04 3.13
CA LEU A 53 13.39 4.73 1.71
C LEU A 53 13.82 3.27 1.50
N VAL A 54 12.91 2.34 1.80
CA VAL A 54 13.15 0.90 1.67
C VAL A 54 12.47 0.38 0.41
N PRO A 55 13.18 -0.33 -0.49
CA PRO A 55 12.51 -1.01 -1.60
C PRO A 55 11.49 -2.01 -1.07
N ALA A 56 10.28 -2.02 -1.62
CA ALA A 56 9.18 -2.81 -1.07
C ALA A 56 9.54 -4.30 -0.92
N SER A 57 10.27 -4.88 -1.87
CA SER A 57 10.75 -6.26 -1.83
C SER A 57 11.70 -6.61 -0.66
N HIS A 58 12.19 -5.60 0.06
CA HIS A 58 13.06 -5.75 1.23
C HIS A 58 12.34 -5.44 2.55
N LEU A 59 11.05 -5.10 2.51
CA LEU A 59 10.26 -4.91 3.73
C LEU A 59 10.17 -6.23 4.49
N THR A 60 10.45 -6.14 5.79
CA THR A 60 10.31 -7.26 6.73
C THR A 60 8.97 -7.17 7.46
N PHE A 61 8.45 -8.29 7.96
CA PHE A 61 7.24 -8.30 8.78
C PHE A 61 7.36 -7.39 10.02
N THR A 62 8.55 -7.25 10.61
CA THR A 62 8.80 -6.33 11.73
C THR A 62 8.54 -4.89 11.32
N GLN A 63 9.05 -4.47 10.15
CA GLN A 63 8.83 -3.12 9.63
C GLN A 63 7.36 -2.89 9.23
N VAL A 64 6.68 -3.90 8.69
CA VAL A 64 5.24 -3.84 8.40
C VAL A 64 4.44 -3.60 9.70
N LEU A 65 4.77 -4.30 10.79
CA LEU A 65 4.13 -4.08 12.10
C LEU A 65 4.49 -2.70 12.69
N GLU A 66 5.72 -2.24 12.51
CA GLU A 66 6.16 -0.91 12.93
C GLU A 66 5.34 0.20 12.24
N ILE A 67 5.20 0.13 10.91
CA ILE A 67 4.35 1.04 10.13
C ILE A 67 2.89 0.94 10.58
N GLY A 68 2.40 -0.27 10.86
CA GLY A 68 1.07 -0.48 11.43
C GLY A 68 0.88 0.22 12.79
N GLY A 69 1.92 0.23 13.64
CA GLY A 69 1.95 0.99 14.89
C GLY A 69 1.90 2.50 14.68
N ILE A 70 2.62 3.01 13.68
CA ILE A 70 2.58 4.43 13.28
C ILE A 70 1.17 4.82 12.81
N LEU A 71 0.53 3.97 11.99
CA LEU A 71 -0.85 4.18 11.54
C LEU A 71 -1.80 4.20 12.73
N ALA A 72 -1.69 3.25 13.65
CA ALA A 72 -2.52 3.18 14.85
C ALA A 72 -2.37 4.45 15.72
N ALA A 73 -1.13 4.86 16.00
CA ALA A 73 -0.86 6.05 16.81
C ALA A 73 -1.34 7.33 16.11
N THR A 74 -1.13 7.44 14.80
CA THR A 74 -1.53 8.61 14.01
C THR A 74 -3.05 8.74 13.93
N LEU A 75 -3.76 7.65 13.63
CA LEU A 75 -5.20 7.68 13.41
C LEU A 75 -6.03 7.81 14.69
N THR A 76 -5.44 7.61 15.88
CA THR A 76 -6.12 7.89 17.15
C THR A 76 -6.23 9.39 17.44
N ARG A 77 -5.41 10.22 16.78
CA ARG A 77 -5.48 11.68 16.90
C ARG A 77 -6.77 12.20 16.28
N PRO A 78 -7.60 12.97 17.01
CA PRO A 78 -8.92 13.40 16.55
C PRO A 78 -8.87 14.33 15.33
N GLU A 79 -7.77 15.06 15.15
CA GLU A 79 -7.56 15.99 14.04
C GLU A 79 -7.10 15.33 12.73
N ILE A 80 -6.73 14.04 12.74
CA ILE A 80 -6.37 13.29 11.52
C ILE A 80 -7.62 12.58 10.99
N ASP A 81 -8.02 12.84 9.75
CA ASP A 81 -9.21 12.25 9.14
C ASP A 81 -8.93 10.92 8.45
N GLY A 82 -7.71 10.72 7.95
CA GLY A 82 -7.28 9.48 7.28
C GLY A 82 -5.77 9.42 7.07
N ALA A 83 -5.30 8.31 6.52
CA ALA A 83 -3.88 8.09 6.24
C ALA A 83 -3.64 7.53 4.84
N VAL A 84 -2.51 7.93 4.25
CA VAL A 84 -1.95 7.35 3.02
C VAL A 84 -0.60 6.70 3.35
N VAL A 85 -0.33 5.54 2.78
CA VAL A 85 1.00 4.92 2.79
C VAL A 85 1.54 4.87 1.37
N VAL A 86 2.65 5.53 1.16
CA VAL A 86 3.38 5.55 -0.12
C VAL A 86 4.41 4.43 -0.10
N GLN A 87 4.28 3.47 -1.03
CA GLN A 87 5.12 2.25 -1.08
C GLN A 87 5.43 1.83 -2.53
N GLY A 88 6.47 1.00 -2.70
CA GLY A 88 6.70 0.24 -3.92
C GLY A 88 5.67 -0.88 -4.12
N THR A 89 5.45 -1.24 -5.38
CA THR A 89 4.31 -2.07 -5.81
C THR A 89 4.51 -3.58 -5.66
N ASP A 90 5.73 -4.06 -5.41
CA ASP A 90 6.05 -5.49 -5.51
C ASP A 90 5.39 -6.36 -4.45
N VAL A 91 5.28 -5.86 -3.21
CA VAL A 91 4.61 -6.53 -2.09
C VAL A 91 3.46 -5.69 -1.52
N LEU A 92 2.95 -4.76 -2.32
CA LEU A 92 1.93 -3.79 -1.88
C LEU A 92 0.64 -4.50 -1.43
N GLU A 93 0.22 -5.54 -2.14
CA GLU A 93 -0.95 -6.34 -1.75
C GLU A 93 -0.76 -7.03 -0.39
N GLU A 94 0.45 -7.55 -0.12
CA GLU A 94 0.76 -8.26 1.12
C GLU A 94 0.82 -7.32 2.33
N THR A 95 1.47 -6.16 2.19
CA THR A 95 1.56 -5.17 3.27
C THR A 95 0.21 -4.52 3.55
N ALA A 96 -0.55 -4.18 2.50
CA ALA A 96 -1.90 -3.67 2.64
C ALA A 96 -2.80 -4.68 3.37
N PHE A 97 -2.76 -5.96 2.99
CA PHE A 97 -3.51 -7.01 3.67
C PHE A 97 -3.06 -7.18 5.13
N GLY A 98 -1.76 -7.15 5.39
CA GLY A 98 -1.21 -7.19 6.74
C GLY A 98 -1.77 -6.09 7.65
N TRP A 99 -1.89 -4.85 7.15
CA TRP A 99 -2.50 -3.74 7.88
C TRP A 99 -4.03 -3.83 7.97
N ASP A 100 -4.71 -4.41 6.97
CA ASP A 100 -6.16 -4.64 6.96
C ASP A 100 -6.61 -5.54 8.12
N LEU A 101 -5.73 -6.47 8.51
CA LEU A 101 -5.92 -7.37 9.64
C LEU A 101 -5.69 -6.69 11.00
N LEU A 102 -5.05 -5.53 11.08
CA LEU A 102 -4.78 -4.88 12.36
C LEU A 102 -6.04 -4.16 12.90
N PRO A 103 -6.24 -4.10 14.23
CA PRO A 103 -7.35 -3.35 14.84
C PRO A 103 -7.09 -1.83 14.80
N LEU A 104 -6.96 -1.26 13.60
CA LEU A 104 -6.75 0.17 13.38
C LEU A 104 -8.05 0.97 13.58
N PRO A 105 -7.98 2.28 13.90
CA PRO A 105 -9.16 3.14 13.96
C PRO A 105 -9.98 3.12 12.65
N ALA A 106 -11.30 3.30 12.74
CA ALA A 106 -12.24 3.23 11.60
C ALA A 106 -12.20 4.48 10.69
N LYS A 107 -10.98 4.97 10.38
CA LYS A 107 -10.72 6.07 9.45
C LYS A 107 -10.19 5.50 8.12
N PRO A 108 -10.35 6.21 6.99
CA PRO A 108 -9.79 5.76 5.72
C PRO A 108 -8.27 5.55 5.78
N ILE A 109 -7.81 4.40 5.28
CA ILE A 109 -6.39 4.07 5.15
C ILE A 109 -6.15 3.63 3.72
N VAL A 110 -5.28 4.33 3.00
CA VAL A 110 -5.05 4.11 1.57
C VAL A 110 -3.57 3.82 1.31
N VAL A 111 -3.27 2.70 0.66
CA VAL A 111 -1.93 2.37 0.20
C VAL A 111 -1.82 2.69 -1.29
N VAL A 112 -0.73 3.34 -1.67
CA VAL A 112 -0.50 3.83 -3.03
C VAL A 112 0.95 3.63 -3.46
N GLY A 113 1.14 3.42 -4.75
CA GLY A 113 2.46 3.35 -5.38
C GLY A 113 2.45 3.92 -6.79
N SER A 114 3.47 3.56 -7.56
CA SER A 114 3.59 3.93 -8.97
C SER A 114 4.20 2.78 -9.74
N MET A 115 3.70 2.50 -10.95
CA MET A 115 4.28 1.50 -11.84
C MET A 115 5.43 2.07 -12.67
N ARG A 116 5.46 3.38 -12.89
CA ARG A 116 6.56 4.10 -13.54
C ARG A 116 7.29 5.00 -12.55
N SER A 117 8.59 5.18 -12.74
CA SER A 117 9.40 6.10 -11.95
C SER A 117 9.25 7.54 -12.46
N ALA A 118 9.73 8.52 -11.69
CA ALA A 118 9.64 9.93 -12.05
C ALA A 118 10.47 10.32 -13.29
N SER A 119 11.34 9.43 -13.76
CA SER A 119 12.14 9.62 -14.98
C SER A 119 11.51 9.01 -16.23
N GLN A 120 10.39 8.30 -16.10
CA GLN A 120 9.75 7.60 -17.22
C GLN A 120 8.56 8.38 -17.76
N ASP A 121 8.37 8.33 -19.08
CA ASP A 121 7.20 8.92 -19.73
C ASP A 121 5.90 8.33 -19.17
N GLY A 122 4.94 9.21 -18.89
CA GLY A 122 3.66 8.86 -18.28
C GLY A 122 3.78 8.36 -16.84
N TYR A 123 4.75 8.88 -16.07
CA TYR A 123 4.85 8.71 -14.62
C TYR A 123 3.49 8.86 -13.92
N ASP A 124 3.00 7.79 -13.31
CA ASP A 124 1.66 7.69 -12.71
C ASP A 124 1.59 8.11 -11.23
N GLY A 125 2.74 8.34 -10.59
CA GLY A 125 2.83 8.67 -9.17
C GLY A 125 2.03 9.88 -8.71
N PRO A 126 2.07 11.05 -9.39
CA PRO A 126 1.38 12.24 -8.92
C PRO A 126 -0.15 12.06 -8.92
N ASP A 127 -0.70 11.46 -9.99
CA ASP A 127 -2.13 11.19 -10.09
C ASP A 127 -2.57 10.11 -9.11
N ASN A 128 -1.79 9.04 -8.94
CA ASN A 128 -2.08 8.01 -7.94
C ASN A 128 -2.09 8.62 -6.53
N LEU A 129 -1.09 9.44 -6.16
CA LEU A 129 -1.01 10.07 -4.85
C LEU A 129 -2.15 11.07 -4.62
N ARG A 130 -2.50 11.88 -5.64
CA ARG A 130 -3.65 12.79 -5.58
C ARG A 130 -4.95 12.03 -5.30
N ASN A 131 -5.18 10.93 -6.02
CA ASN A 131 -6.35 10.09 -5.85
C ASN A 131 -6.36 9.38 -4.48
N ALA A 132 -5.20 8.93 -4.00
CA ALA A 132 -5.07 8.32 -2.69
C ALA A 132 -5.40 9.31 -1.55
N VAL A 133 -4.94 10.56 -1.65
CA VAL A 133 -5.28 11.61 -0.67
C VAL A 133 -6.77 11.96 -0.73
N ALA A 134 -7.37 12.04 -1.92
CA ALA A 134 -8.82 12.24 -2.04
C ALA A 134 -9.61 11.08 -1.39
N ALA A 135 -9.19 9.83 -1.60
CA ALA A 135 -9.79 8.67 -0.95
C ALA A 135 -9.59 8.69 0.57
N ALA A 136 -8.39 9.06 1.06
CA ALA A 136 -8.12 9.15 2.49
C ALA A 136 -8.90 10.27 3.19
N ALA A 137 -9.27 11.32 2.45
CA ALA A 137 -10.07 12.44 2.95
C ALA A 137 -11.59 12.17 2.92
N ASP A 138 -12.05 11.10 2.26
CA ASP A 138 -13.48 10.86 2.07
C ASP A 138 -14.09 10.00 3.20
N PRO A 139 -15.02 10.55 4.02
CA PRO A 139 -15.65 9.81 5.11
C PRO A 139 -16.51 8.65 4.60
N ALA A 140 -16.90 8.63 3.33
CA ALA A 140 -17.57 7.49 2.72
C ALA A 140 -16.66 6.25 2.65
N LEU A 141 -15.35 6.36 2.86
CA LEU A 141 -14.44 5.22 2.97
C LEU A 141 -14.09 4.86 4.41
N ALA A 142 -14.72 5.51 5.41
CA ALA A 142 -14.59 5.13 6.80
C ALA A 142 -15.01 3.67 7.02
N ASP A 143 -14.25 2.97 7.87
CA ASP A 143 -14.42 1.55 8.19
C ASP A 143 -14.35 0.56 7.00
N ALA A 144 -13.94 1.01 5.81
CA ALA A 144 -13.76 0.14 4.64
C ALA A 144 -12.49 -0.73 4.71
N GLY A 145 -11.76 -0.70 5.83
CA GLY A 145 -10.43 -1.30 5.99
C GLY A 145 -9.35 -0.57 5.20
N VAL A 146 -8.25 -1.26 4.92
CA VAL A 146 -7.15 -0.75 4.09
C VAL A 146 -7.49 -0.87 2.61
N ILE A 147 -7.36 0.24 1.90
CA ILE A 147 -7.69 0.36 0.48
C ILE A 147 -6.41 0.51 -0.32
N VAL A 148 -6.32 -0.15 -1.47
CA VAL A 148 -5.27 0.14 -2.46
C VAL A 148 -5.83 1.07 -3.53
N ALA A 149 -5.19 2.21 -3.75
CA ALA A 149 -5.58 3.19 -4.77
C ALA A 149 -4.55 3.26 -5.89
N MET A 150 -4.89 2.76 -7.08
CA MET A 150 -3.99 2.70 -8.23
C MET A 150 -4.77 2.95 -9.52
N ALA A 151 -4.24 3.75 -10.43
CA ALA A 151 -4.83 4.03 -11.75
C ALA A 151 -6.31 4.48 -11.70
N GLY A 152 -6.70 5.24 -10.66
CA GLY A 152 -8.06 5.73 -10.47
C GLY A 152 -9.05 4.70 -9.90
N GLU A 153 -8.59 3.50 -9.56
CA GLU A 153 -9.40 2.45 -8.96
C GLU A 153 -9.09 2.28 -7.47
N LEU A 154 -10.12 1.90 -6.69
CA LEU A 154 -10.02 1.62 -5.26
C LEU A 154 -10.31 0.14 -5.00
N HIS A 155 -9.37 -0.56 -4.36
CA HIS A 155 -9.45 -2.00 -4.13
C HIS A 155 -9.40 -2.32 -2.63
N GLY A 156 -10.12 -3.35 -2.21
CA GLY A 156 -9.96 -3.88 -0.86
C GLY A 156 -8.66 -4.67 -0.75
N ALA A 157 -7.90 -4.43 0.32
CA ALA A 157 -6.63 -5.11 0.57
C ALA A 157 -6.75 -6.66 0.67
N ASP A 158 -7.94 -7.18 1.00
CA ASP A 158 -8.23 -8.61 1.09
C ASP A 158 -8.45 -9.31 -0.26
N ASP A 159 -8.58 -8.55 -1.34
CA ASP A 159 -8.85 -9.08 -2.68
C ASP A 159 -7.86 -8.56 -3.74
N VAL A 160 -7.25 -7.40 -3.52
CA VAL A 160 -6.37 -6.79 -4.51
C VAL A 160 -5.14 -7.66 -4.82
N ARG A 161 -4.78 -7.75 -6.11
CA ARG A 161 -3.53 -8.35 -6.59
C ARG A 161 -2.92 -7.59 -7.75
N LYS A 162 -1.59 -7.55 -7.82
CA LYS A 162 -0.80 -7.08 -8.96
C LYS A 162 -0.76 -8.17 -10.03
N THR A 163 -1.54 -8.00 -11.10
CA THR A 163 -1.71 -9.02 -12.15
C THR A 163 -0.76 -8.89 -13.32
N HIS A 164 0.06 -7.83 -13.35
CA HIS A 164 1.00 -7.53 -14.42
C HIS A 164 2.25 -6.80 -13.89
N THR A 165 3.39 -7.10 -14.49
CA THR A 165 4.69 -6.49 -14.18
C THR A 165 4.89 -5.04 -14.64
N HIS A 166 4.03 -4.48 -15.52
CA HIS A 166 4.28 -3.19 -16.19
C HIS A 166 3.03 -2.33 -16.40
N ALA A 167 1.85 -2.92 -16.57
CA ALA A 167 0.63 -2.15 -16.77
C ALA A 167 0.35 -1.26 -15.57
N GLN A 168 -0.10 -0.02 -15.80
CA GLN A 168 -0.46 0.90 -14.71
C GLN A 168 -1.71 0.41 -13.96
N ALA A 169 -2.71 -0.07 -14.69
CA ALA A 169 -3.91 -0.71 -14.13
C ALA A 169 -3.68 -2.20 -13.76
N THR A 170 -2.54 -2.50 -13.14
CA THR A 170 -2.16 -3.88 -12.77
C THR A 170 -2.84 -4.39 -11.50
N PHE A 171 -3.24 -3.51 -10.60
CA PHE A 171 -3.94 -3.92 -9.38
C PHE A 171 -5.39 -4.22 -9.72
N GLN A 172 -5.82 -5.45 -9.45
CA GLN A 172 -7.14 -5.97 -9.75
C GLN A 172 -7.71 -6.70 -8.54
N SER A 173 -9.03 -6.71 -8.39
CA SER A 173 -9.75 -7.43 -7.33
C SER A 173 -10.53 -8.59 -7.97
N PRO A 174 -9.91 -9.76 -8.18
CA PRO A 174 -10.45 -10.83 -9.02
C PRO A 174 -11.70 -11.51 -8.43
N ASN A 175 -11.94 -11.45 -7.11
CA ASN A 175 -13.05 -12.17 -6.51
C ASN A 175 -14.30 -11.29 -6.36
N ALA A 176 -14.17 -10.11 -5.74
CA ALA A 176 -15.28 -9.24 -5.37
C ALA A 176 -15.33 -7.94 -6.19
N GLY A 177 -14.33 -7.68 -7.03
CA GLY A 177 -14.20 -6.44 -7.80
C GLY A 177 -13.80 -5.24 -6.93
N ARG A 178 -13.46 -4.13 -7.59
CA ARG A 178 -13.10 -2.86 -6.95
C ARG A 178 -14.19 -2.34 -6.00
N LEU A 179 -13.77 -1.65 -4.95
CA LEU A 179 -14.64 -0.94 -4.02
C LEU A 179 -15.22 0.34 -4.62
N GLY A 180 -14.46 0.97 -5.50
CA GLY A 180 -14.84 2.26 -6.07
C GLY A 180 -13.84 2.76 -7.09
N ILE A 181 -14.04 4.01 -7.48
CA ILE A 181 -13.15 4.76 -8.36
C ILE A 181 -12.93 6.16 -7.78
N VAL A 182 -11.81 6.77 -8.16
CA VAL A 182 -11.52 8.18 -7.87
C VAL A 182 -11.20 8.88 -9.18
N ALA A 183 -11.95 9.93 -9.47
CA ALA A 183 -11.74 10.76 -10.65
C ALA A 183 -11.97 12.22 -10.28
N ASP A 184 -11.08 13.11 -10.73
CA ASP A 184 -11.20 14.55 -10.52
C ASP A 184 -11.38 14.95 -9.05
N GLY A 185 -10.73 14.21 -8.13
CA GLY A 185 -10.83 14.43 -6.69
C GLY A 185 -12.13 13.93 -6.04
N ASN A 186 -13.01 13.28 -6.80
CA ASN A 186 -14.27 12.73 -6.31
C ASN A 186 -14.17 11.21 -6.18
N VAL A 187 -14.56 10.69 -5.01
CA VAL A 187 -14.68 9.26 -4.76
C VAL A 187 -16.09 8.80 -5.13
N THR A 188 -16.18 7.73 -5.92
CA THR A 188 -17.44 7.01 -6.15
C THR A 188 -17.31 5.61 -5.56
N VAL A 189 -18.04 5.34 -4.48
CA VAL A 189 -18.10 4.00 -3.87
C VAL A 189 -19.09 3.14 -4.65
N LEU A 190 -18.59 2.04 -5.23
CA LEU A 190 -19.37 1.08 -6.00
C LEU A 190 -19.79 -0.12 -5.14
N ARG A 191 -18.95 -0.50 -4.17
CA ARG A 191 -19.16 -1.65 -3.29
C ARG A 191 -18.66 -1.34 -1.89
N ARG A 192 -19.44 -1.74 -0.88
CA ARG A 192 -19.05 -1.73 0.53
C ARG A 192 -18.44 -3.07 0.92
N ARG A 193 -17.47 -3.06 1.84
CA ARG A 193 -16.95 -4.25 2.50
C ARG A 193 -16.81 -4.00 4.00
N SER A 194 -16.75 -5.07 4.77
CA SER A 194 -16.42 -5.04 6.20
C SER A 194 -15.14 -5.85 6.39
N PRO A 195 -14.02 -5.23 6.79
CA PRO A 195 -12.75 -5.92 6.93
C PRO A 195 -12.76 -6.87 8.13
N VAL A 196 -12.02 -7.97 8.04
CA VAL A 196 -11.79 -8.90 9.15
C VAL A 196 -10.54 -8.44 9.89
N ARG A 197 -10.67 -8.16 11.19
CA ARG A 197 -9.56 -7.68 12.03
C ARG A 197 -9.20 -8.69 13.12
N LEU A 198 -7.92 -8.76 13.43
CA LEU A 198 -7.39 -9.45 14.59
C LEU A 198 -7.88 -8.76 15.87
N PRO A 199 -8.05 -9.53 16.97
CA PRO A 199 -8.53 -8.97 18.24
C PRO A 199 -7.53 -8.00 18.90
N ARG A 200 -6.25 -8.06 18.52
CA ARG A 200 -5.17 -7.20 19.02
C ARG A 200 -4.04 -7.11 17.99
N VAL A 201 -3.23 -6.05 18.09
CA VAL A 201 -1.99 -5.94 17.31
C VAL A 201 -1.00 -7.04 17.76
N PRO A 202 -0.39 -7.80 16.84
CA PRO A 202 0.64 -8.78 17.17
C PRO A 202 1.91 -8.12 17.76
N GLU A 203 2.49 -8.73 18.80
CA GLU A 203 3.72 -8.23 19.45
C GLU A 203 5.00 -8.58 18.68
N ARG A 204 4.92 -9.50 17.71
CA ARG A 204 6.07 -9.95 16.90
C ARG A 204 5.64 -10.37 15.51
N ALA A 205 6.59 -10.32 14.58
CA ALA A 205 6.46 -10.89 13.25
C ALA A 205 6.01 -12.36 13.27
N ALA A 206 5.32 -12.78 12.20
CA ALA A 206 4.84 -14.14 12.05
C ALA A 206 5.98 -15.17 12.18
N LEU A 207 5.65 -16.34 12.72
CA LEU A 207 6.53 -17.51 12.58
C LEU A 207 6.74 -17.81 11.09
N PRO A 208 7.84 -18.45 10.67
CA PRO A 208 8.06 -18.79 9.27
C PRO A 208 6.87 -19.59 8.70
N VAL A 209 6.25 -19.04 7.66
CA VAL A 209 5.21 -19.68 6.85
C VAL A 209 5.67 -19.63 5.40
N PRO A 210 6.37 -20.67 4.91
CA PRO A 210 6.76 -20.74 3.52
C PRO A 210 5.54 -20.88 2.60
N VAL A 211 5.70 -20.41 1.36
CA VAL A 211 4.72 -20.55 0.27
C VAL A 211 5.27 -21.55 -0.74
N LEU A 212 4.53 -22.64 -0.99
CA LEU A 212 4.87 -23.67 -1.96
C LEU A 212 3.85 -23.69 -3.09
N THR A 213 4.29 -23.38 -4.30
CA THR A 213 3.41 -23.44 -5.48
C THR A 213 3.34 -24.87 -5.99
N ALA A 214 2.13 -25.43 -6.06
CA ALA A 214 1.88 -26.70 -6.72
C ALA A 214 2.01 -26.53 -8.25
N VAL A 215 2.94 -27.28 -8.85
CA VAL A 215 3.22 -27.26 -10.30
C VAL A 215 3.27 -28.68 -10.86
N LEU A 216 3.09 -28.81 -12.18
CA LEU A 216 3.28 -30.09 -12.87
C LEU A 216 4.73 -30.56 -12.67
N ASP A 217 4.91 -31.80 -12.22
CA ASP A 217 6.22 -32.40 -11.92
C ASP A 217 7.03 -31.60 -10.87
N GLY A 218 6.33 -31.03 -9.88
CA GLY A 218 6.97 -30.31 -8.78
C GLY A 218 7.96 -31.19 -8.00
N ASP A 219 9.14 -30.64 -7.71
CA ASP A 219 10.18 -31.35 -6.95
C ASP A 219 9.78 -31.47 -5.48
N ALA A 220 9.36 -32.67 -5.06
CA ALA A 220 9.03 -32.97 -3.67
C ALA A 220 10.17 -32.62 -2.70
N ARG A 221 11.43 -32.70 -3.14
CA ARG A 221 12.60 -32.34 -2.32
C ARG A 221 12.68 -30.86 -2.00
N ALA A 222 12.10 -29.99 -2.84
CA ALA A 222 11.97 -28.58 -2.52
C ALA A 222 10.98 -28.38 -1.36
N GLY A 223 9.89 -29.15 -1.33
CA GLY A 223 8.94 -29.20 -0.20
C GLY A 223 9.61 -29.68 1.08
N ASP A 224 10.34 -30.80 1.04
CA ASP A 224 11.01 -31.36 2.23
C ASP A 224 11.95 -30.36 2.92
N ARG A 225 12.67 -29.54 2.14
CA ARG A 225 13.56 -28.50 2.69
C ARG A 225 12.82 -27.36 3.38
N LEU A 226 11.60 -27.05 2.95
CA LEU A 226 10.76 -26.03 3.59
C LEU A 226 10.10 -26.56 4.87
N LEU A 227 10.09 -27.88 5.06
CA LEU A 227 9.54 -28.57 6.22
C LEU A 227 10.58 -28.89 7.29
N ASP A 228 11.87 -28.56 7.08
CA ASP A 228 12.95 -28.79 8.04
C ASP A 228 13.81 -27.52 8.29
N PRO A 229 13.74 -26.89 9.47
CA PRO A 229 12.87 -27.26 10.60
C PRO A 229 11.39 -27.05 10.29
N ALA A 230 10.52 -27.78 10.97
CA ALA A 230 9.07 -27.71 10.76
C ALA A 230 8.55 -26.27 10.89
N PRO A 231 7.95 -25.69 9.83
CA PRO A 231 7.41 -24.34 9.89
C PRO A 231 6.13 -24.33 10.71
N ALA A 232 5.68 -23.13 11.09
CA ALA A 232 4.45 -23.00 11.87
C ALA A 232 3.19 -23.33 11.03
N ALA A 233 3.27 -23.13 9.73
CA ALA A 233 2.27 -23.48 8.74
C ALA A 233 2.92 -23.53 7.35
N LEU A 234 2.17 -24.00 6.34
CA LEU A 234 2.55 -23.98 4.93
C LEU A 234 1.37 -23.39 4.13
N VAL A 235 1.66 -22.51 3.18
CA VAL A 235 0.68 -21.98 2.20
C VAL A 235 0.96 -22.54 0.83
#